data_AF-A0A081CJF7-F1
#
_entry.id   AF-A0A081CJF7-F1
#
_cell.length_a   1.000
_cell.length_b   1.000
_cell.length_c   1.000
_cell.angle_alpha   90.00
_cell.angle_beta   90.00
_cell.angle_gamma   90.00
#
_symmetry.space_group_name_H-M   'P 1'
#
loop_
_entity.id
_entity.type
_entity.pdbx_description
1 polymer ?
#
loop_
_entity_poly.entity_id
_entity_poly.type
_entity_poly.pdbx_seq_one_letter_code
_entity_poly.pdbx_strand_id
1 'polypeptide(L)'
;MATTAASGSGAEASASTPRMRNDKRRAANLLRDYYGLSSDAPSASSSPSLDSTAGDLKRKGAGPDVDLISLLRSNSLSVLLGKESELIVQIRELDGERQSLVYNHHHELVAASDTIRNMKLRSESLDPSLDSLKSCFESMSNLSSHLDSLRPKPPQPSTDPTKDEVQALRDLDLEPIVTLPTNLADLIECRHAGADTTGAAPAPLQPDVEARRAGLAQAEHLWGTMEPVLAAWTDAGVSGVREVAAECRALLKDGRKALSSPAAP
;
A
#
# COMPACT_ATOMS: atom_id res chain seq x y z
N MET A 1 -53.18 7.01 -16.25
CA MET A 1 -52.61 8.28 -16.77
C MET A 1 -51.31 8.50 -16.01
N ALA A 2 -50.16 8.00 -16.47
CA ALA A 2 -49.38 8.39 -17.64
C ALA A 2 -48.71 9.78 -17.49
N THR A 3 -47.37 9.74 -17.41
CA THR A 3 -46.35 10.75 -17.81
C THR A 3 -46.32 12.08 -17.02
N THR A 4 -45.18 12.68 -16.65
CA THR A 4 -43.89 12.85 -17.36
C THR A 4 -42.71 13.03 -16.40
N ALA A 5 -41.54 12.56 -16.86
CA ALA A 5 -40.21 12.77 -16.32
C ALA A 5 -39.64 14.18 -16.61
N ALA A 6 -38.67 14.62 -15.81
CA ALA A 6 -37.58 15.48 -16.27
C ALA A 6 -36.31 15.15 -15.48
N SER A 7 -35.40 14.48 -16.18
CA SER A 7 -34.00 14.27 -15.82
C SER A 7 -33.22 15.55 -16.09
N GLY A 8 -32.30 15.89 -15.19
CA GLY A 8 -31.30 16.93 -15.36
C GLY A 8 -30.01 16.48 -14.67
N SER A 9 -29.24 15.67 -15.38
CA SER A 9 -27.86 15.29 -15.06
C SER A 9 -26.92 16.16 -15.89
N GLY A 10 -25.89 16.73 -15.26
CA GLY A 10 -24.74 17.25 -15.98
C GLY A 10 -23.97 18.37 -15.28
N ALA A 11 -22.69 18.07 -15.02
CA ALA A 11 -21.54 18.97 -14.97
C ALA A 11 -20.96 19.41 -13.59
N GLU A 12 -19.81 18.78 -13.30
CA GLU A 12 -18.53 19.38 -12.87
C GLU A 12 -18.41 19.81 -11.38
N ALA A 13 -17.67 19.06 -10.57
CA ALA A 13 -16.20 19.03 -10.44
C ALA A 13 -15.60 20.28 -9.76
N SER A 14 -15.12 20.04 -8.53
CA SER A 14 -13.89 20.61 -7.96
C SER A 14 -13.81 22.13 -7.69
N ALA A 15 -14.24 22.57 -6.50
CA ALA A 15 -13.68 23.75 -5.82
C ALA A 15 -14.13 23.88 -4.35
N SER A 16 -13.70 23.01 -3.43
CA SER A 16 -14.07 23.12 -1.99
C SER A 16 -12.90 23.39 -1.03
N THR A 17 -11.71 23.79 -1.52
CA THR A 17 -10.52 24.00 -0.67
C THR A 17 -9.96 25.44 -0.52
N PRO A 18 -10.72 26.54 -0.68
CA PRO A 18 -10.23 27.87 -0.26
C PRO A 18 -10.56 28.21 1.21
N ARG A 19 -11.63 27.65 1.80
CA ARG A 19 -12.12 28.03 3.15
C ARG A 19 -11.20 27.58 4.29
N MET A 20 -10.80 26.30 4.30
CA MET A 20 -9.95 25.75 5.38
C MET A 20 -8.59 26.44 5.51
N ARG A 21 -8.02 26.90 4.39
CA ARG A 21 -6.73 27.63 4.37
C ARG A 21 -6.85 29.00 5.02
N ASN A 22 -7.99 29.67 4.85
CA ASN A 22 -8.27 30.96 5.47
C ASN A 22 -8.58 30.82 6.96
N ASP A 23 -9.28 29.76 7.37
CA ASP A 23 -9.55 29.50 8.80
C ASP A 23 -8.26 29.17 9.56
N LYS A 24 -7.35 28.39 8.95
CA LYS A 24 -6.03 28.10 9.53
C LYS A 24 -5.19 29.38 9.70
N ARG A 25 -5.21 30.27 8.69
CA ARG A 25 -4.51 31.56 8.73
C ARG A 25 -5.11 32.52 9.75
N ARG A 26 -6.43 32.55 9.87
CA ARG A 26 -7.16 33.39 10.82
C ARG A 26 -6.94 32.91 12.27
N ALA A 27 -6.97 31.61 12.51
CA ALA A 27 -6.64 31.01 13.81
C ALA A 27 -5.16 31.21 14.18
N ALA A 28 -4.25 31.07 13.22
CA ALA A 28 -2.83 31.34 13.45
C ALA A 28 -2.56 32.82 13.78
N ASN A 29 -3.22 33.75 13.12
CA ASN A 29 -3.11 35.18 13.43
C ASN A 29 -3.72 35.52 14.80
N LEU A 30 -4.87 34.93 15.16
CA LEU A 30 -5.47 35.12 16.49
C LEU A 30 -4.56 34.63 17.62
N LEU A 31 -3.92 33.47 17.42
CA LEU A 31 -2.92 32.95 18.36
C LEU A 31 -1.69 33.87 18.40
N ARG A 32 -1.23 34.36 17.25
CA ARG A 32 -0.10 35.28 17.16
C ARG A 32 -0.36 36.59 17.92
N ASP A 33 -1.58 37.11 17.84
CA ASP A 33 -2.00 38.32 18.55
C ASP A 33 -2.20 38.05 20.06
N TYR A 34 -2.75 36.88 20.43
CA TYR A 34 -2.89 36.46 21.83
C TYR A 34 -1.55 36.31 22.56
N TYR A 35 -0.51 35.89 21.84
CA TYR A 35 0.86 35.77 22.37
C TYR A 35 1.74 37.00 22.06
N GLY A 36 1.18 38.09 21.50
CA GLY A 36 1.91 39.34 21.26
C GLY A 36 3.07 39.24 20.25
N LEU A 37 3.02 38.25 19.35
CA LEU A 37 4.08 37.94 18.37
C LEU A 37 3.99 38.77 17.07
N SER A 38 2.98 39.64 16.94
CA SER A 38 2.84 40.58 15.82
C SER A 38 3.78 41.77 16.02
N SER A 39 5.05 41.61 15.64
CA SER A 39 6.05 42.68 15.59
C SER A 39 5.93 43.44 14.27
N ASP A 40 5.35 44.63 14.30
CA ASP A 40 5.61 45.69 13.33
C ASP A 40 6.42 46.76 14.09
N ALA A 41 7.72 46.81 13.84
CA ALA A 41 8.64 47.69 14.55
C ALA A 41 8.78 49.04 13.80
N PRO A 42 9.19 50.10 14.50
CA PRO A 42 10.63 50.31 14.51
C PRO A 42 11.19 50.70 15.89
N SER A 43 12.30 50.02 16.23
CA SER A 43 13.34 50.40 17.19
C SER A 43 13.25 49.83 18.61
N ALA A 44 14.43 49.35 19.03
CA ALA A 44 14.84 48.85 20.34
C ALA A 44 14.53 47.38 20.65
N SER A 45 15.63 46.62 20.63
CA SER A 45 15.83 45.26 21.10
C SER A 45 15.19 44.95 22.46
N SER A 46 14.26 43.99 22.47
CA SER A 46 14.09 43.08 23.59
C SER A 46 13.37 41.82 23.11
N SER A 47 14.15 40.74 22.97
CA SER A 47 13.62 39.38 22.95
C SER A 47 12.75 39.18 24.21
N PRO A 48 11.55 38.58 24.14
CA PRO A 48 10.84 38.20 25.35
C PRO A 48 11.48 36.92 25.88
N SER A 49 12.52 37.08 26.69
CA SER A 49 12.94 36.04 27.62
C SER A 49 11.76 35.70 28.53
N LEU A 50 11.36 34.44 28.54
CA LEU A 50 10.29 33.83 29.35
C LEU A 50 10.61 33.83 30.87
N ASP A 51 11.33 34.81 31.38
CA ASP A 51 11.85 34.87 32.76
C ASP A 51 11.24 36.02 33.59
N SER A 52 10.45 36.92 32.99
CA SER A 52 9.92 38.08 33.72
C SER A 52 8.69 37.81 34.60
N THR A 53 8.09 36.61 34.57
CA THR A 53 6.91 36.31 35.40
C THR A 53 7.24 35.77 36.80
N ALA A 54 8.51 35.43 37.08
CA ALA A 54 8.93 34.99 38.41
C ALA A 54 9.17 36.17 39.37
N GLY A 55 9.53 37.35 38.85
CA GLY A 55 9.77 38.56 39.65
C GLY A 55 8.51 39.29 40.11
N ASP A 56 7.38 39.11 39.41
CA ASP A 56 6.14 39.87 39.66
C ASP A 56 5.20 39.19 40.68
N LEU A 57 5.44 37.91 40.98
CA LEU A 57 4.72 37.17 42.02
C LEU A 57 5.08 37.64 43.44
N LYS A 58 6.19 38.37 43.61
CA LYS A 58 6.59 38.97 44.89
C LYS A 58 5.92 40.33 45.13
N ARG A 59 5.25 40.91 44.13
CA ARG A 59 4.44 42.13 44.24
C ARG A 59 2.99 41.85 44.68
N LYS A 60 2.71 40.68 45.28
CA LYS A 60 1.35 40.20 45.52
C LYS A 60 0.77 40.52 46.91
N GLY A 61 1.43 41.40 47.66
CA GLY A 61 0.94 41.95 48.92
C GLY A 61 0.87 43.47 48.97
N ALA A 62 1.38 44.17 47.95
CA ALA A 62 1.29 45.61 47.86
C ALA A 62 0.04 45.97 47.05
N GLY A 63 -1.10 46.00 47.75
CA GLY A 63 -2.22 46.80 47.25
C GLY A 63 -1.75 48.25 47.01
N PRO A 64 -2.47 49.05 46.21
CA PRO A 64 -2.22 50.48 46.21
C PRO A 64 -2.18 50.94 47.66
N ASP A 65 -1.11 51.66 48.04
CA ASP A 65 -0.99 52.25 49.38
C ASP A 65 -2.00 53.39 49.42
N VAL A 66 -3.28 53.00 49.55
CA VAL A 66 -4.41 53.91 49.56
C VAL A 66 -4.25 54.70 50.84
N ASP A 67 -3.89 55.97 50.70
CA ASP A 67 -3.75 56.87 51.83
C ASP A 67 -5.12 57.08 52.49
N LEU A 68 -5.46 56.18 53.41
CA LEU A 68 -6.70 56.18 54.18
C LEU A 68 -6.86 57.50 54.93
N ILE A 69 -5.76 58.11 55.36
CA ILE A 69 -5.76 59.36 56.12
C ILE A 69 -6.23 60.51 55.22
N SER A 70 -5.74 60.56 53.98
CA SER A 70 -6.20 61.52 52.98
C SER A 70 -7.67 61.31 52.62
N LEU A 71 -8.12 60.06 52.47
CA LEU A 71 -9.54 59.74 52.19
C LEU A 71 -10.47 60.12 53.34
N LEU A 72 -10.09 59.84 54.58
CA LEU A 72 -10.87 60.21 55.78
C LEU A 72 -10.95 61.72 55.97
N ARG A 73 -9.93 62.47 55.54
CA ARG A 73 -9.91 63.94 55.64
C ARG A 73 -10.71 64.63 54.53
N SER A 74 -10.87 63.99 53.37
CA SER A 74 -11.48 64.58 52.18
C SER A 74 -12.94 64.16 51.92
N ASN A 75 -13.40 63.02 52.44
CA ASN A 75 -14.74 62.48 52.17
C ASN A 75 -15.64 62.53 53.40
N SER A 76 -16.95 62.74 53.20
CA SER A 76 -17.95 62.61 54.27
C SER A 76 -18.22 61.15 54.60
N LEU A 77 -18.62 60.88 55.85
CA LEU A 77 -18.91 59.53 56.35
C LEU A 77 -19.92 58.76 55.49
N SER A 78 -20.97 59.43 55.00
CA SER A 78 -21.98 58.83 54.12
C SER A 78 -21.40 58.30 52.80
N VAL A 79 -20.42 59.01 52.23
CA VAL A 79 -19.74 58.60 51.00
C VAL A 79 -18.82 57.41 51.29
N LEU A 80 -18.17 57.39 52.45
CA LEU A 80 -17.32 56.28 52.85
C LEU A 80 -18.12 54.99 53.08
N LEU A 81 -19.27 55.07 53.76
CA LEU A 81 -20.17 53.92 53.96
C LEU A 81 -20.78 53.42 52.64
N GLY A 82 -21.10 54.32 51.71
CA GLY A 82 -21.54 53.94 50.36
C GLY A 82 -20.46 53.15 49.62
N LYS A 83 -19.21 53.65 49.64
CA LYS A 83 -18.05 52.98 49.06
C LYS A 83 -17.74 51.64 49.75
N GLU A 84 -17.89 51.56 51.07
CA GLU A 84 -17.74 50.29 51.80
C GLU A 84 -18.75 49.26 51.32
N SER A 85 -20.03 49.64 51.22
CA SER A 85 -21.07 48.74 50.70
C SER A 85 -20.79 48.30 49.26
N GLU A 86 -20.30 49.20 48.42
CA GLU A 86 -19.91 48.90 47.03
C GLU A 86 -18.74 47.91 46.98
N LEU A 87 -17.69 48.15 47.76
CA LEU A 87 -16.52 47.26 47.84
C LEU A 87 -16.91 45.88 48.38
N ILE A 88 -17.83 45.79 49.34
CA ILE A 88 -18.33 44.49 49.83
C ILE A 88 -19.01 43.70 48.70
N VAL A 89 -19.77 44.37 47.83
CA VAL A 89 -20.39 43.72 46.66
C VAL A 89 -19.31 43.27 45.67
N GLN A 90 -18.37 44.15 45.34
CA GLN A 90 -17.26 43.83 44.42
C GLN A 90 -16.38 42.68 44.93
N ILE A 91 -16.10 42.62 46.24
CA ILE A 91 -15.32 41.52 46.84
C ILE A 91 -16.06 40.19 46.66
N ARG A 92 -17.39 40.17 46.86
CA ARG A 92 -18.19 38.94 46.68
C ARG A 92 -18.27 38.52 45.21
N GLU A 93 -18.40 39.48 44.30
CA GLU A 93 -18.37 39.23 42.86
C GLU A 93 -17.01 38.65 42.43
N LEU A 94 -15.90 39.28 42.83
CA LEU A 94 -14.55 38.81 42.55
C LEU A 94 -14.27 37.43 43.14
N ASP A 95 -14.77 37.10 44.34
CA ASP A 95 -14.60 35.75 44.88
C ASP A 95 -15.42 34.72 44.09
N GLY A 96 -16.62 35.09 43.62
CA GLY A 96 -17.41 34.27 42.71
C GLY A 96 -16.70 34.02 41.38
N GLU A 97 -16.13 35.05 40.76
CA GLU A 97 -15.33 34.94 39.53
C GLU A 97 -14.08 34.08 39.75
N ARG A 98 -13.36 34.31 40.85
CA ARG A 98 -12.18 33.52 41.23
C ARG A 98 -12.55 32.05 41.41
N GLN A 99 -13.63 31.75 42.12
CA GLN A 99 -14.09 30.39 42.34
C GLN A 99 -14.51 29.74 41.02
N SER A 100 -15.24 30.45 40.16
CA SER A 100 -15.62 29.97 38.83
C SER A 100 -14.40 29.66 37.96
N LEU A 101 -13.40 30.54 37.95
CA LEU A 101 -12.15 30.33 37.20
C LEU A 101 -11.38 29.10 37.72
N VAL A 102 -11.27 28.96 39.04
CA VAL A 102 -10.63 27.82 39.70
C VAL A 102 -11.34 26.52 39.34
N TYR A 103 -12.68 26.48 39.37
CA TYR A 103 -13.42 25.29 38.96
C TYR A 103 -13.27 24.98 37.48
N ASN A 104 -13.37 25.98 36.60
CA ASN A 104 -13.23 25.76 35.17
C ASN A 104 -11.84 25.20 34.86
N HIS A 105 -10.80 25.81 35.41
CA HIS A 105 -9.44 25.36 35.19
C HIS A 105 -9.17 23.98 35.79
N HIS A 106 -9.63 23.70 37.01
CA HIS A 106 -9.44 22.37 37.60
C HIS A 106 -10.19 21.29 36.86
N HIS A 107 -11.42 21.55 36.43
CA HIS A 107 -12.18 20.59 35.64
C HIS A 107 -11.51 20.34 34.28
N GLU A 108 -11.03 21.39 33.59
CA GLU A 108 -10.27 21.26 32.35
C GLU A 108 -8.98 20.45 32.53
N LEU A 109 -8.23 20.69 33.62
CA LEU A 109 -7.03 19.92 33.95
C LEU A 109 -7.34 18.44 34.21
N VAL A 110 -8.44 18.15 34.91
CA VAL A 110 -8.89 16.78 35.13
C VAL A 110 -9.29 16.13 33.81
N ALA A 111 -10.08 16.81 32.98
CA ALA A 111 -10.49 16.31 31.67
C ALA A 111 -9.29 16.07 30.73
N ALA A 112 -8.30 16.96 30.75
CA ALA A 112 -7.05 16.78 30.01
C ALA A 112 -6.26 15.58 30.54
N SER A 113 -6.18 15.41 31.86
CA SER A 113 -5.52 14.27 32.50
C SER A 113 -6.21 12.95 32.14
N ASP A 114 -7.54 12.91 32.13
CA ASP A 114 -8.31 11.74 31.70
C ASP A 114 -8.09 11.43 30.22
N THR A 115 -8.00 12.47 29.38
CA THR A 115 -7.68 12.31 27.95
C THR A 115 -6.29 11.71 27.76
N ILE A 116 -5.28 12.22 28.48
CA ILE A 116 -3.92 11.68 28.45
C ILE A 116 -3.90 10.23 28.93
N ARG A 117 -4.62 9.91 30.01
CA ARG A 117 -4.76 8.55 30.52
C ARG A 117 -5.37 7.62 29.47
N ASN A 118 -6.44 8.05 28.81
CA ASN A 118 -7.10 7.27 27.77
C ASN A 118 -6.21 7.09 26.53
N MET A 119 -5.46 8.12 26.13
CA MET A 119 -4.46 8.02 25.07
C MET A 119 -3.37 7.00 25.43
N LYS A 120 -2.89 7.01 26.67
CA LYS A 120 -1.89 6.05 27.14
C LYS A 120 -2.41 4.61 27.11
N LEU A 121 -3.62 4.37 27.65
CA LEU A 121 -4.25 3.04 27.62
C LEU A 121 -4.45 2.54 26.19
N ARG A 122 -4.85 3.42 25.26
CA ARG A 122 -4.94 3.06 23.84
C ARG A 122 -3.58 2.69 23.27
N SER A 123 -2.53 3.48 23.54
CA SER A 123 -1.16 3.15 23.10
C SER A 123 -0.70 1.79 23.63
N GLU A 124 -0.91 1.50 24.91
CA GLU A 124 -0.56 0.20 25.50
C GLU A 124 -1.38 -0.95 24.89
N SER A 125 -2.64 -0.70 24.49
CA SER A 125 -3.44 -1.72 23.79
C SER A 125 -2.97 -2.02 22.36
N LEU A 126 -2.22 -1.12 21.74
CA LEU A 126 -1.64 -1.31 20.41
C LEU A 126 -0.37 -2.19 20.44
N ASP A 127 0.37 -2.23 21.55
CA ASP A 127 1.58 -3.02 21.70
C ASP A 127 1.42 -4.52 21.32
N PRO A 128 0.41 -5.28 21.81
CA PRO A 128 0.25 -6.69 21.43
C PRO A 128 -0.04 -6.87 19.93
N SER A 129 -0.71 -5.91 19.29
CA SER A 129 -0.95 -5.97 17.85
C SER A 129 0.33 -5.74 17.04
N LEU A 130 1.21 -4.85 17.51
CA LEU A 130 2.53 -4.65 16.91
C LEU A 130 3.43 -5.86 17.11
N ASP A 131 3.38 -6.51 18.28
CA ASP A 131 4.16 -7.72 18.53
C ASP A 131 3.66 -8.92 17.69
N SER A 132 2.35 -9.07 17.50
CA SER A 132 1.80 -10.04 16.57
C SER A 132 2.25 -9.78 15.12
N LEU A 133 2.27 -8.51 14.70
CA LEU A 133 2.76 -8.12 13.37
C LEU A 133 4.25 -8.43 13.20
N LYS A 134 5.09 -8.16 14.21
CA LYS A 134 6.53 -8.52 14.19
C LYS A 134 6.70 -10.03 14.05
N SER A 135 5.98 -10.83 14.83
CA SER A 135 6.05 -12.30 14.75
C SER A 135 5.61 -12.81 13.36
N CYS A 136 4.60 -12.18 12.75
CA CYS A 136 4.18 -12.49 11.39
C CYS A 136 5.27 -12.14 10.36
N PHE A 137 5.92 -10.99 10.51
CA PHE A 137 7.05 -10.59 9.65
C PHE A 137 8.26 -11.52 9.80
N GLU A 138 8.60 -11.94 11.01
CA GLU A 138 9.63 -12.96 11.26
C GLU A 138 9.26 -14.28 10.59
N SER A 139 8.01 -14.71 10.70
CA SER A 139 7.51 -15.91 10.03
C SER A 139 7.62 -15.80 8.51
N MET A 140 7.21 -14.67 7.94
CA MET A 140 7.36 -14.38 6.51
C MET A 140 8.83 -14.35 6.08
N SER A 141 9.71 -13.74 6.87
CA SER A 141 11.15 -13.70 6.60
C SER A 141 11.77 -15.10 6.64
N ASN A 142 11.37 -15.93 7.60
CA ASN A 142 11.81 -17.33 7.70
C ASN A 142 11.31 -18.17 6.52
N LEU A 143 10.05 -17.98 6.10
CA LEU A 143 9.53 -18.64 4.90
C LEU A 143 10.25 -18.16 3.64
N SER A 144 10.53 -16.85 3.53
CA SER A 144 11.26 -16.29 2.40
C SER A 144 12.70 -16.81 2.33
N SER A 145 13.41 -16.91 3.46
CA SER A 145 14.77 -17.47 3.48
C SER A 145 14.76 -18.96 3.18
N HIS A 146 13.76 -19.69 3.66
CA HIS A 146 13.57 -21.09 3.31
C HIS A 146 13.31 -21.26 1.81
N LEU A 147 12.45 -20.43 1.21
CA LEU A 147 12.22 -20.43 -0.24
C LEU A 147 13.46 -20.01 -1.03
N ASP A 148 14.26 -19.05 -0.54
CA ASP A 148 15.51 -18.65 -1.18
C ASP A 148 16.58 -19.74 -1.09
N SER A 149 16.58 -20.54 -0.02
CA SER A 149 17.45 -21.73 0.09
C SER A 149 17.01 -22.87 -0.83
N LEU A 150 15.70 -23.00 -1.08
CA LEU A 150 15.13 -23.94 -2.03
C LEU A 150 15.25 -23.45 -3.47
N ARG A 151 15.47 -22.15 -3.67
CA ARG A 151 15.75 -21.58 -4.98
C ARG A 151 17.17 -22.04 -5.38
N PRO A 152 17.30 -22.83 -6.46
CA PRO A 152 18.62 -23.19 -6.96
C PRO A 152 19.36 -21.89 -7.30
N LYS A 153 20.49 -21.68 -6.63
CA LYS A 153 21.36 -20.53 -6.85
C LYS A 153 21.85 -20.56 -8.30
N PRO A 154 21.52 -19.56 -9.14
CA PRO A 154 22.08 -19.51 -10.48
C PRO A 154 23.62 -19.45 -10.37
N PRO A 155 24.36 -20.13 -11.26
CA PRO A 155 25.80 -20.08 -11.27
C PRO A 155 26.27 -18.63 -11.30
N GLN A 156 27.22 -18.31 -10.42
CA GLN A 156 27.84 -16.99 -10.32
C GLN A 156 28.40 -16.57 -11.69
N PRO A 157 28.29 -15.29 -12.09
CA PRO A 157 28.81 -14.82 -13.36
C PRO A 157 30.34 -14.75 -13.33
N SER A 158 31.01 -15.85 -13.65
CA SER A 158 32.32 -15.80 -14.28
C SER A 158 32.11 -15.86 -15.79
N THR A 159 32.20 -14.68 -16.43
CA THR A 159 32.60 -14.50 -17.83
C THR A 159 31.92 -15.40 -18.87
N ASP A 160 30.77 -14.98 -19.42
CA ASP A 160 30.46 -14.94 -20.87
C ASP A 160 28.93 -14.76 -21.12
N PRO A 161 28.47 -13.59 -21.59
CA PRO A 161 27.05 -13.20 -21.50
C PRO A 161 26.11 -13.72 -22.61
N THR A 162 26.41 -14.81 -23.33
CA THR A 162 25.58 -15.18 -24.51
C THR A 162 25.21 -16.64 -24.68
N LYS A 163 25.78 -17.56 -23.89
CA LYS A 163 25.50 -19.00 -24.03
C LYS A 163 24.75 -19.58 -22.84
N ASP A 164 24.99 -19.04 -21.64
CA ASP A 164 24.48 -19.63 -20.40
C ASP A 164 22.99 -19.36 -20.13
N GLU A 165 22.40 -18.25 -20.59
CA GLU A 165 20.93 -18.05 -20.50
C GLU A 165 20.17 -19.07 -21.36
N VAL A 166 20.72 -19.42 -22.52
CA VAL A 166 20.14 -20.44 -23.41
C VAL A 166 20.40 -21.83 -22.84
N GLN A 167 21.56 -22.08 -22.23
CA GLN A 167 21.89 -23.36 -21.60
C GLN A 167 21.08 -23.64 -20.32
N ALA A 168 20.86 -22.62 -19.49
CA ALA A 168 20.02 -22.76 -18.28
C ALA A 168 18.54 -22.99 -18.62
N LEU A 169 18.05 -22.45 -19.75
CA LEU A 169 16.72 -22.76 -20.29
C LEU A 169 16.64 -24.16 -20.93
N ARG A 170 17.79 -24.75 -21.33
CA ARG A 170 17.89 -26.14 -21.80
C ARG A 170 17.92 -27.17 -20.68
N ASP A 171 18.48 -26.81 -19.52
CA ASP A 171 18.61 -27.69 -18.36
C ASP A 171 17.31 -27.85 -17.54
N LEU A 172 16.32 -26.98 -17.74
CA LEU A 172 14.95 -27.33 -17.41
C LEU A 172 14.47 -28.28 -18.51
N ASP A 173 13.95 -29.45 -18.14
CA ASP A 173 13.36 -30.49 -19.01
C ASP A 173 12.12 -30.02 -19.83
N LEU A 174 12.18 -28.81 -20.39
CA LEU A 174 11.22 -28.12 -21.24
C LEU A 174 11.53 -28.33 -22.73
N GLU A 175 12.79 -28.62 -23.10
CA GLU A 175 13.18 -28.94 -24.48
C GLU A 175 12.27 -30.01 -25.12
N PRO A 176 11.98 -31.17 -24.48
CA PRO A 176 11.12 -32.19 -25.11
C PRO A 176 9.66 -31.75 -25.27
N ILE A 177 9.17 -30.84 -24.44
CA ILE A 177 7.77 -30.39 -24.44
C ILE A 177 7.55 -29.28 -25.48
N VAL A 178 8.46 -28.30 -25.56
CA VAL A 178 8.35 -27.19 -26.51
C VAL A 178 8.68 -27.65 -27.94
N THR A 179 9.53 -28.67 -28.09
CA THR A 179 9.84 -29.28 -29.40
C THR A 179 8.89 -30.43 -29.77
N LEU A 180 7.95 -30.80 -28.90
CA LEU A 180 7.00 -31.89 -29.14
C LEU A 180 6.19 -31.68 -30.44
N PRO A 181 5.56 -30.50 -30.70
CA PRO A 181 4.76 -30.32 -31.91
C PRO A 181 5.59 -30.44 -33.19
N THR A 182 6.83 -29.91 -33.18
CA THR A 182 7.74 -29.96 -34.31
C THR A 182 8.28 -31.38 -34.55
N ASN A 183 8.64 -32.11 -33.49
CA ASN A 183 9.09 -33.51 -33.60
C ASN A 183 7.99 -34.43 -34.13
N LEU A 184 6.74 -34.23 -33.70
CA LEU A 184 5.59 -34.99 -34.22
C LEU A 184 5.35 -34.67 -35.71
N ALA A 185 5.45 -33.40 -36.09
CA ALA A 185 5.32 -33.00 -37.50
C ALA A 185 6.44 -33.61 -38.37
N ASP A 186 7.70 -33.58 -37.91
CA ASP A 186 8.85 -34.14 -38.65
C ASP A 186 8.76 -35.66 -38.82
N LEU A 187 8.24 -36.39 -37.83
CA LEU A 187 8.00 -37.83 -37.91
C LEU A 187 6.85 -38.18 -38.87
N ILE A 188 5.80 -37.34 -38.92
CA ILE A 188 4.66 -37.51 -39.84
C ILE A 188 5.05 -37.13 -41.29
N GLU A 189 5.97 -36.17 -41.46
CA GLU A 189 6.48 -35.75 -42.77
C GLU A 189 7.68 -36.57 -43.27
N CYS A 190 8.18 -37.53 -42.47
CA CYS A 190 9.33 -38.39 -42.79
C CYS A 190 10.62 -37.62 -43.16
N ARG A 191 10.83 -36.41 -42.63
CA ARG A 191 11.96 -35.54 -43.03
C ARG A 191 13.33 -36.04 -42.54
N HIS A 192 13.38 -36.91 -41.54
CA HIS A 192 14.62 -37.38 -40.90
C HIS A 192 15.04 -38.82 -41.25
N ALA A 193 14.27 -39.55 -42.06
CA ALA A 193 14.61 -40.92 -42.47
C ALA A 193 15.17 -40.98 -43.90
N GLY A 194 15.91 -39.96 -44.33
CA GLY A 194 16.41 -39.80 -45.70
C GLY A 194 17.92 -39.56 -45.82
N ALA A 195 18.73 -39.95 -44.83
CA ALA A 195 20.18 -39.72 -44.87
C ALA A 195 21.02 -40.92 -45.30
N ASP A 196 20.50 -42.15 -45.33
CA ASP A 196 21.29 -43.32 -45.75
C ASP A 196 20.49 -44.25 -46.67
N THR A 197 20.46 -43.93 -47.97
CA THR A 197 20.54 -44.95 -49.04
C THR A 197 21.19 -44.33 -50.28
N THR A 198 22.51 -44.40 -50.32
CA THR A 198 23.28 -44.23 -51.55
C THR A 198 22.93 -45.37 -52.52
N GLY A 199 22.24 -45.03 -53.61
CA GLY A 199 22.27 -45.74 -54.90
C GLY A 199 21.78 -47.19 -54.95
N ALA A 200 20.51 -47.41 -55.30
CA ALA A 200 20.07 -48.53 -56.14
C ALA A 200 18.73 -48.23 -56.83
N ALA A 201 18.53 -48.87 -57.98
CA ALA A 201 17.54 -48.65 -59.05
C ALA A 201 16.03 -48.73 -58.66
N PRO A 202 15.09 -48.38 -59.56
CA PRO A 202 13.74 -47.94 -59.19
C PRO A 202 12.68 -49.07 -59.06
N ALA A 203 11.59 -48.73 -58.34
CA ALA A 203 10.27 -49.38 -58.18
C ALA A 203 10.07 -50.36 -56.98
N PRO A 204 8.87 -50.44 -56.35
CA PRO A 204 7.55 -49.93 -56.76
C PRO A 204 6.94 -48.85 -55.82
N LEU A 205 5.82 -48.24 -56.23
CA LEU A 205 5.10 -47.09 -55.66
C LEU A 205 4.37 -47.30 -54.30
N GLN A 206 4.94 -48.06 -53.36
CA GLN A 206 4.37 -48.26 -52.01
C GLN A 206 5.24 -47.95 -50.78
N PRO A 207 6.57 -47.71 -50.85
CA PRO A 207 7.39 -47.53 -49.64
C PRO A 207 7.07 -46.23 -48.90
N ASP A 208 6.59 -45.19 -49.59
CA ASP A 208 6.28 -43.90 -48.97
C ASP A 208 5.09 -43.96 -48.02
N VAL A 209 4.08 -44.79 -48.32
CA VAL A 209 2.89 -44.93 -47.47
C VAL A 209 3.21 -45.75 -46.22
N GLU A 210 4.05 -46.78 -46.35
CA GLU A 210 4.52 -47.59 -45.23
C GLU A 210 5.48 -46.80 -44.32
N ALA A 211 6.39 -46.02 -44.90
CA ALA A 211 7.27 -45.11 -44.17
C ALA A 211 6.46 -44.05 -43.40
N ARG A 212 5.43 -43.47 -44.02
CA ARG A 212 4.54 -42.50 -43.36
C ARG A 212 3.67 -43.13 -42.28
N ARG A 213 3.24 -44.39 -42.46
CA ARG A 213 2.54 -45.17 -41.42
C ARG A 213 3.47 -45.50 -40.24
N ALA A 214 4.73 -45.86 -40.51
CA ALA A 214 5.73 -46.11 -39.48
C ALA A 214 6.09 -44.83 -38.72
N GLY A 215 6.24 -43.70 -39.41
CA GLY A 215 6.45 -42.38 -38.81
C GLY A 215 5.29 -41.95 -37.91
N LEU A 216 4.04 -42.19 -38.36
CA LEU A 216 2.86 -41.94 -37.52
C LEU A 216 2.81 -42.82 -36.28
N ALA A 217 3.14 -44.11 -36.38
CA ALA A 217 3.18 -45.00 -35.21
C ALA A 217 4.25 -44.57 -34.19
N GLN A 218 5.41 -44.09 -34.66
CA GLN A 218 6.45 -43.53 -33.80
C GLN A 218 6.00 -42.22 -33.14
N ALA A 219 5.32 -41.35 -33.88
CA ALA A 219 4.74 -40.12 -33.34
C ALA A 219 3.65 -40.40 -32.28
N GLU A 220 2.79 -41.39 -32.49
CA GLU A 220 1.79 -41.82 -31.50
C GLU A 220 2.45 -42.39 -30.23
N HIS A 221 3.56 -43.12 -30.36
CA HIS A 221 4.32 -43.62 -29.21
C HIS A 221 4.92 -42.48 -28.38
N LEU A 222 5.57 -41.50 -29.04
CA LEU A 222 6.13 -40.32 -28.36
C LEU A 222 5.05 -39.44 -27.73
N TRP A 223 3.88 -39.34 -28.35
CA TRP A 223 2.74 -38.67 -27.72
C TRP A 223 2.30 -39.39 -26.44
N GLY A 224 2.22 -40.72 -26.46
CA GLY A 224 1.83 -41.51 -25.30
C GLY A 224 2.77 -41.36 -24.09
N THR A 225 4.07 -41.11 -24.32
CA THR A 225 5.01 -40.85 -23.22
C THR A 225 4.86 -39.44 -22.64
N MET A 226 4.42 -38.47 -23.45
CA MET A 226 4.38 -37.04 -23.08
C MET A 226 2.99 -36.53 -22.65
N GLU A 227 1.91 -37.21 -23.06
CA GLU A 227 0.55 -36.94 -22.62
C GLU A 227 0.38 -36.86 -21.08
N PRO A 228 0.89 -37.80 -20.26
CA PRO A 228 0.71 -37.71 -18.80
C PRO A 228 1.47 -36.54 -18.18
N VAL A 229 2.60 -36.14 -18.76
CA VAL A 229 3.39 -34.98 -18.31
C VAL A 229 2.63 -33.69 -18.61
N LEU A 230 2.10 -33.55 -19.82
CA LEU A 230 1.26 -32.40 -20.20
C LEU A 230 -0.01 -32.32 -19.34
N ALA A 231 -0.64 -33.46 -19.01
CA ALA A 231 -1.81 -33.50 -18.13
C ALA A 231 -1.48 -32.98 -16.72
N ALA A 232 -0.40 -33.48 -16.10
CA ALA A 232 0.04 -32.99 -14.80
C ALA A 232 0.35 -31.48 -14.80
N TRP A 233 0.89 -30.96 -15.89
CA TRP A 233 1.19 -29.53 -16.04
C TRP A 233 -0.07 -28.68 -16.28
N THR A 234 -1.08 -29.25 -16.95
CA THR A 234 -2.39 -28.59 -17.05
C THR A 234 -3.11 -28.54 -15.71
N ASP A 235 -2.98 -29.57 -14.88
CA ASP A 235 -3.54 -29.60 -13.52
C ASP A 235 -2.82 -28.63 -12.58
N ALA A 236 -1.52 -28.42 -12.79
CA ALA A 236 -0.72 -27.39 -12.11
C ALA A 236 -1.00 -25.96 -12.61
N GLY A 237 -1.81 -25.78 -13.65
CA GLY A 237 -2.22 -24.46 -14.15
C GLY A 237 -1.17 -23.72 -14.99
N VAL A 238 -0.20 -24.43 -15.58
CA VAL A 238 0.83 -23.82 -16.44
C VAL A 238 0.19 -23.28 -17.73
N SER A 239 0.40 -22.00 -18.04
CA SER A 239 -0.15 -21.34 -19.24
C SER A 239 0.44 -21.90 -20.54
N GLY A 240 -0.38 -22.02 -21.59
CA GLY A 240 0.06 -22.47 -22.93
C GLY A 240 0.14 -23.99 -23.12
N VAL A 241 0.27 -24.79 -22.04
CA VAL A 241 0.36 -26.26 -22.12
C VAL A 241 -0.89 -26.89 -22.77
N ARG A 242 -2.07 -26.30 -22.52
CA ARG A 242 -3.33 -26.74 -23.12
C ARG A 242 -3.36 -26.55 -24.65
N GLU A 243 -2.73 -25.48 -25.13
CA GLU A 243 -2.64 -25.16 -26.56
C GLU A 243 -1.68 -26.13 -27.25
N VAL A 244 -0.49 -26.32 -26.68
CA VAL A 244 0.51 -27.31 -27.17
C VAL A 244 -0.09 -28.72 -27.23
N ALA A 245 -0.81 -29.14 -26.20
CA ALA A 245 -1.48 -30.44 -26.19
C ALA A 245 -2.61 -30.54 -27.23
N ALA A 246 -3.29 -29.43 -27.55
CA ALA A 246 -4.33 -29.40 -28.58
C ALA A 246 -3.73 -29.47 -29.99
N GLU A 247 -2.63 -28.76 -30.23
CA GLU A 247 -1.89 -28.78 -31.50
C GLU A 247 -1.33 -30.18 -31.82
N CYS A 248 -0.70 -30.85 -30.85
CA CYS A 248 -0.16 -32.20 -31.04
C CYS A 248 -1.28 -33.22 -31.35
N ARG A 249 -2.43 -33.11 -30.67
CA ARG A 249 -3.61 -33.93 -30.97
C ARG A 249 -4.18 -33.67 -32.36
N ALA A 250 -4.14 -32.42 -32.83
CA ALA A 250 -4.55 -32.06 -34.18
C ALA A 250 -3.60 -32.67 -35.23
N LEU A 251 -2.28 -32.57 -35.02
CA LEU A 251 -1.25 -33.14 -35.90
C LEU A 251 -1.40 -34.67 -36.05
N LEU A 252 -1.56 -35.40 -34.96
CA LEU A 252 -1.79 -36.86 -35.01
C LEU A 252 -3.12 -37.22 -35.69
N LYS A 253 -4.15 -36.39 -35.53
CA LYS A 253 -5.44 -36.61 -36.20
C LYS A 253 -5.33 -36.37 -37.70
N ASP A 254 -4.61 -35.34 -38.12
CA ASP A 254 -4.41 -35.02 -39.53
C ASP A 254 -3.45 -35.99 -40.22
N GLY A 255 -2.43 -36.48 -39.51
CA GLY A 255 -1.60 -37.60 -39.98
C GLY A 255 -2.41 -38.88 -40.23
N ARG A 256 -3.33 -39.24 -39.31
CA ARG A 256 -4.23 -40.40 -39.48
C ARG A 256 -5.16 -40.22 -40.68
N LYS A 257 -5.72 -39.02 -40.86
CA LYS A 257 -6.56 -38.69 -42.03
C LYS A 257 -5.77 -38.80 -43.33
N ALA A 258 -4.53 -38.29 -43.37
CA ALA A 258 -3.66 -38.36 -44.54
C ALA A 258 -3.32 -39.81 -44.93
N LEU A 259 -3.17 -40.72 -43.96
CA LEU A 259 -3.01 -42.16 -44.23
C LEU A 259 -4.30 -42.86 -44.65
N SER A 260 -5.46 -42.39 -44.18
CA SER A 260 -6.76 -42.96 -44.51
C SER A 260 -7.36 -42.44 -45.82
N SER A 261 -6.84 -41.34 -46.37
CA SER A 261 -7.26 -40.79 -47.65
C SER A 261 -6.43 -41.42 -48.76
N PRO A 262 -6.91 -42.47 -49.44
CA PRO A 262 -6.25 -42.90 -50.67
C PRO A 262 -6.30 -41.73 -51.65
N ALA A 263 -5.15 -41.40 -52.24
CA ALA A 263 -5.05 -40.38 -53.29
C ALA A 263 -6.19 -40.57 -54.30
N ALA A 264 -7.10 -39.60 -54.36
CA ALA A 264 -8.05 -39.50 -55.47
C ALA A 264 -7.25 -39.06 -56.71
N PRO A 265 -7.46 -39.68 -57.88
CA PRO A 265 -6.72 -39.39 -59.10
C PRO A 265 -6.97 -37.98 -59.63
#